data_AF-A0A7V9DN45-F1
#
_entry.id   AF-A0A7V9DN45-F1
#
_cell.length_a   1.000
_cell.length_b   1.000
_cell.length_c   1.000
_cell.angle_alpha   90.00
_cell.angle_beta   90.00
_cell.angle_gamma   90.00
#
_symmetry.space_group_name_H-M   'P 1'
#
loop_
_entity.id
_entity.type
_entity.pdbx_description
1 polymer ?
#
loop_
_entity_poly.entity_id
_entity_poly.type
_entity_poly.pdbx_seq_one_letter_code
_entity_poly.pdbx_strand_id
1 'polypeptide(L)'
;MSLSTDEARRYISKVRWQYAVTMPGWPHEYTVKSWRPELSKEFVAFCRLIADQGVREPWPSPPAKAIYHNRYLVIGEHKYWAMGPYGDLNSPQEMTVINRAGTVALIDRVGRDTVS
;
A
#
# COMPACT_ATOMS: atom_id res chain seq x y z
N MET A 1 -3.18 -15.90 9.74
CA MET A 1 -4.10 -15.99 8.60
C MET A 1 -4.16 -14.64 7.91
N SER A 2 -3.91 -14.64 6.60
CA SER A 2 -4.09 -13.52 5.66
C SER A 2 -5.40 -13.72 4.87
N LEU A 3 -5.88 -12.66 4.20
CA LEU A 3 -7.07 -12.73 3.34
C LEU A 3 -6.77 -13.47 2.02
N SER A 4 -7.78 -14.08 1.40
CA SER A 4 -7.76 -14.38 -0.04
C SER A 4 -7.91 -13.10 -0.88
N THR A 5 -7.63 -13.17 -2.17
CA THR A 5 -7.79 -12.02 -3.09
C THR A 5 -9.23 -11.48 -3.12
N ASP A 6 -10.24 -12.34 -3.03
CA ASP A 6 -11.64 -11.90 -3.05
C ASP A 6 -12.08 -11.26 -1.72
N GLU A 7 -11.62 -11.79 -0.59
CA GLU A 7 -11.83 -11.15 0.70
C GLU A 7 -11.12 -9.78 0.76
N ALA A 8 -9.93 -9.67 0.18
CA ALA A 8 -9.23 -8.41 0.06
C ALA A 8 -10.03 -7.39 -0.77
N ARG A 9 -10.60 -7.78 -1.92
CA ARG A 9 -11.49 -6.91 -2.71
C ARG A 9 -12.69 -6.41 -1.91
N ARG A 10 -13.34 -7.29 -1.13
CA ARG A 10 -14.47 -6.91 -0.25
C ARG A 10 -14.05 -5.96 0.87
N TYR A 11 -12.85 -6.12 1.42
CA TYR A 11 -12.30 -5.19 2.41
C TYR A 11 -12.02 -3.81 1.77
N ILE A 12 -11.33 -3.81 0.62
CA ILE A 12 -10.95 -2.59 -0.13
C ILE A 12 -12.17 -1.72 -0.44
N SER A 13 -13.31 -2.34 -0.80
CA SER A 13 -14.55 -1.62 -1.14
C SER A 13 -15.28 -1.02 0.07
N LYS A 14 -14.97 -1.46 1.29
CA LYS A 14 -15.65 -1.01 2.52
C LYS A 14 -14.92 0.09 3.26
N VAL A 15 -13.61 0.19 3.09
CA VAL A 15 -12.78 1.15 3.82
C VAL A 15 -12.77 2.52 3.15
N ARG A 16 -12.54 3.54 3.97
CA ARG A 16 -12.31 4.90 3.51
C ARG A 16 -10.89 5.01 2.97
N TRP A 17 -10.76 5.57 1.77
CA TRP A 17 -9.47 5.97 1.20
C TRP A 17 -9.33 7.50 1.28
N GLN A 18 -8.13 7.96 1.62
CA GLN A 18 -7.81 9.37 1.74
C GLN A 18 -6.59 9.69 0.89
N TYR A 19 -6.70 10.69 0.02
CA TYR A 19 -5.57 11.16 -0.77
C TYR A 19 -4.50 11.82 0.12
N ALA A 20 -3.23 11.45 -0.09
CA ALA A 20 -2.09 11.96 0.65
C ALA A 20 -1.61 13.32 0.11
N VAL A 21 -2.26 14.40 0.56
CA VAL A 21 -1.97 15.79 0.12
C VAL A 21 -0.52 16.21 0.39
N THR A 22 0.12 15.66 1.42
CA THR A 22 1.51 15.98 1.81
C THR A 22 2.56 15.35 0.89
N MET A 23 2.17 14.45 -0.02
CA MET A 23 3.04 13.83 -1.01
C MET A 23 2.49 14.03 -2.43
N PRO A 24 2.33 15.27 -2.91
CA PRO A 24 1.71 15.55 -4.21
C PRO A 24 2.54 15.00 -5.37
N GLY A 25 3.87 14.94 -5.20
CA GLY A 25 4.77 14.34 -6.15
C GLY A 25 4.67 12.82 -6.23
N TRP A 26 3.94 12.14 -5.33
CA TRP A 26 3.78 10.69 -5.28
C TRP A 26 2.31 10.36 -4.99
N PRO A 27 1.40 10.57 -5.96
CA PRO A 27 -0.03 10.47 -5.71
C PRO A 27 -0.40 9.07 -5.23
N HIS A 28 -0.86 8.99 -3.99
CA HIS A 28 -1.39 7.76 -3.40
C HIS A 28 -2.51 8.10 -2.44
N GLU A 29 -3.31 7.09 -2.14
CA GLU A 29 -4.30 7.13 -1.09
C GLU A 29 -3.90 6.20 0.03
N TYR A 30 -4.39 6.46 1.23
CA TYR A 30 -4.17 5.61 2.39
C TYR A 30 -5.46 5.37 3.16
N THR A 31 -5.46 4.29 3.92
CA THR A 31 -6.44 3.98 4.96
C THR A 31 -5.71 3.64 6.26
N VAL A 32 -6.31 4.00 7.38
CA VAL A 32 -5.82 3.63 8.72
C VAL A 32 -6.86 2.80 9.46
N LYS A 33 -6.40 1.90 10.32
CA LYS A 33 -7.26 0.93 11.05
C LYS A 33 -8.35 1.61 11.87
N SER A 34 -8.05 2.74 12.51
CA SER A 34 -8.97 3.45 13.39
C SER A 34 -10.17 4.07 12.68
N TRP A 35 -10.15 4.23 11.36
CA TRP A 35 -11.29 4.80 10.62
C TRP A 35 -12.47 3.83 10.49
N ARG A 36 -12.23 2.53 10.59
CA ARG A 36 -13.26 1.47 10.51
C ARG A 36 -12.93 0.38 11.53
N PRO A 37 -13.10 0.63 12.84
CA PRO A 37 -12.69 -0.30 13.90
C PRO A 37 -13.34 -1.69 13.79
N GLU A 38 -14.55 -1.77 13.23
CA GLU A 38 -15.26 -3.01 12.96
C GLU A 38 -14.62 -3.88 11.85
N LEU A 39 -13.73 -3.30 11.03
CA LEU A 39 -12.93 -3.98 10.00
C LEU A 39 -11.47 -4.20 10.43
N SER A 40 -11.17 -4.06 11.72
CA SER A 40 -9.79 -4.11 12.24
C SER A 40 -9.09 -5.44 12.01
N LYS A 41 -9.82 -6.56 12.01
CA LYS A 41 -9.26 -7.90 11.74
C LYS A 41 -8.89 -8.04 10.27
N GLU A 42 -9.75 -7.56 9.38
CA GLU A 42 -9.54 -7.54 7.94
C GLU A 42 -8.39 -6.61 7.54
N PHE A 43 -8.26 -5.45 8.21
CA PHE A 43 -7.11 -4.56 8.05
C PHE A 43 -5.79 -5.31 8.30
N VAL A 44 -5.68 -6.00 9.43
CA VAL A 44 -4.48 -6.77 9.81
C VAL A 44 -4.27 -7.95 8.85
N ALA A 45 -5.33 -8.66 8.48
CA ALA A 45 -5.25 -9.77 7.55
C ALA A 45 -4.83 -9.31 6.13
N PHE A 46 -5.20 -8.10 5.72
CA PHE A 46 -4.75 -7.52 4.45
C PHE A 46 -3.28 -7.06 4.51
N CYS A 47 -2.82 -6.50 5.63
CA CYS A 47 -1.38 -6.22 5.84
C CYS A 47 -0.55 -7.51 5.68
N ARG A 48 -1.01 -8.61 6.30
CA ARG A 48 -0.36 -9.92 6.16
C ARG A 48 -0.40 -10.44 4.73
N LEU A 49 -1.52 -10.29 4.01
CA LEU A 49 -1.58 -10.66 2.59
C LEU A 49 -0.53 -9.92 1.75
N ILE A 50 -0.36 -8.61 1.97
CA ILE A 50 0.69 -7.81 1.31
C ILE A 50 2.08 -8.32 1.70
N ALA A 51 2.31 -8.63 2.98
CA ALA A 51 3.59 -9.15 3.44
C ALA A 51 3.92 -10.54 2.86
N ASP A 52 2.91 -11.41 2.72
CA ASP A 52 3.07 -12.78 2.25
C ASP A 52 3.22 -12.85 0.72
N GLN A 53 2.34 -12.16 -0.02
CA GLN A 53 2.22 -12.27 -1.48
C GLN A 53 2.76 -11.07 -2.26
N GLY A 54 3.09 -9.96 -1.58
CA GLY A 54 3.63 -8.79 -2.25
C GLY A 54 5.04 -9.02 -2.78
N VAL A 55 5.29 -8.48 -3.97
CA VAL A 55 6.61 -8.48 -4.62
C VAL A 55 7.47 -7.43 -3.93
N ARG A 56 8.70 -7.81 -3.56
CA ARG A 56 9.67 -6.89 -2.96
C ARG A 56 10.26 -6.00 -4.05
N GLU A 57 10.03 -4.69 -3.95
CA GLU A 57 10.53 -3.70 -4.91
C GLU A 57 11.23 -2.55 -4.17
N PRO A 58 12.22 -1.89 -4.81
CA PRO A 58 12.86 -0.70 -4.26
C PRO A 58 11.92 0.51 -4.25
N TRP A 59 12.12 1.39 -3.27
CA TRP A 59 11.54 2.73 -3.25
C TRP A 59 12.63 3.80 -3.04
N PRO A 60 12.62 4.91 -3.80
CA PRO A 60 11.85 5.09 -5.04
C PRO A 60 12.28 4.08 -6.12
N SER A 61 11.42 3.89 -7.13
CA SER A 61 11.74 3.00 -8.25
C SER A 61 12.92 3.56 -9.09
N PRO A 62 13.66 2.70 -9.81
CA PRO A 62 14.68 3.15 -10.75
C PRO A 62 14.14 4.19 -11.75
N PRO A 63 14.99 5.13 -12.22
CA PRO A 63 16.44 5.17 -12.05
C PRO A 63 16.92 5.79 -10.72
N ALA A 64 16.01 6.28 -9.87
CA ALA A 64 16.38 6.87 -8.59
C ALA A 64 17.05 5.83 -7.67
N LYS A 65 18.03 6.29 -6.86
CA LYS A 65 18.70 5.43 -5.88
C LYS A 65 17.71 4.99 -4.80
N ALA A 66 17.56 3.67 -4.63
CA ALA A 66 16.68 3.09 -3.63
C ALA A 66 17.10 3.52 -2.21
N ILE A 67 16.12 3.97 -1.42
CA ILE A 67 16.28 4.33 -0.01
C ILE A 67 15.89 3.15 0.87
N TYR A 68 14.84 2.41 0.52
CA TYR A 68 14.43 1.17 1.19
C TYR A 68 13.69 0.25 0.20
N HIS A 69 13.23 -0.92 0.68
CA HIS A 69 12.42 -1.85 -0.11
C HIS A 69 11.10 -2.12 0.59
N ASN A 70 10.01 -2.10 -0.18
CA ASN A 70 8.67 -2.43 0.28
C ASN A 70 8.15 -3.66 -0.44
N ARG A 71 7.11 -4.29 0.13
CA ARG A 71 6.32 -5.32 -0.53
C ARG A 71 5.07 -4.70 -1.13
N TYR A 72 4.86 -4.98 -2.40
CA TYR A 72 3.74 -4.44 -3.15
C TYR A 72 2.86 -5.55 -3.70
N LEU A 73 1.56 -5.45 -3.44
CA LEU A 73 0.57 -6.37 -3.95
C LEU A 73 -0.31 -5.65 -4.97
N VAL A 74 -0.49 -6.23 -6.15
CA VAL A 74 -1.39 -5.67 -7.17
C VAL A 74 -2.73 -6.39 -7.10
N ILE A 75 -3.81 -5.63 -6.90
CA ILE A 75 -5.19 -6.14 -6.98
C ILE A 75 -6.01 -5.18 -7.85
N GLY A 76 -6.44 -5.66 -9.01
CA GLY A 76 -7.10 -4.83 -10.01
C GLY A 76 -6.16 -3.73 -10.51
N GLU A 77 -6.65 -2.50 -10.55
CA GLU A 77 -5.90 -1.35 -11.09
C GLU A 77 -4.97 -0.69 -10.07
N HIS A 78 -4.91 -1.19 -8.84
CA HIS A 78 -4.15 -0.57 -7.76
C HIS A 78 -3.01 -1.45 -7.26
N LYS A 79 -1.91 -0.79 -6.91
CA LYS A 79 -0.78 -1.36 -6.18
C LYS A 79 -0.86 -0.95 -4.72
N TYR A 80 -0.79 -1.92 -3.81
CA TYR A 80 -0.97 -1.74 -2.37
C TYR A 80 0.32 -2.03 -1.61
N TRP A 81 0.61 -1.25 -0.57
CA TRP A 81 1.70 -1.52 0.37
C TRP A 81 1.31 -1.11 1.80
N ALA A 82 1.79 -1.85 2.79
CA ALA A 82 1.61 -1.53 4.20
C ALA A 82 2.91 -0.96 4.77
N MET A 83 2.80 0.08 5.60
CA MET A 83 3.92 0.58 6.41
C MET A 83 3.96 -0.22 7.73
N GLY A 84 4.39 -1.48 7.65
CA GLY A 84 4.44 -2.42 8.77
C GLY A 84 3.79 -3.78 8.43
N PRO A 85 4.43 -4.92 8.72
CA PRO A 85 3.95 -6.24 8.30
C PRO A 85 2.73 -6.75 9.08
N TYR A 86 2.46 -6.21 10.28
CA TYR A 86 1.45 -6.77 11.19
C TYR A 86 0.27 -5.83 11.50
N GLY A 87 0.13 -4.70 10.82
CA GLY A 87 -0.81 -3.68 11.27
C GLY A 87 -0.32 -3.02 12.56
N ASP A 88 -1.22 -2.37 13.31
CA ASP A 88 -0.92 -1.78 14.63
C ASP A 88 -0.63 -2.83 15.73
N LEU A 89 -0.22 -4.04 15.36
CA LEU A 89 0.35 -5.04 16.28
C LEU A 89 1.85 -4.82 16.50
N ASN A 90 2.46 -3.94 15.70
CA ASN A 90 3.79 -3.43 15.95
C ASN A 90 3.82 -2.51 17.19
N SER A 91 5.01 -2.05 17.59
CA SER A 91 5.15 -1.11 18.71
C SER A 91 4.15 0.06 18.60
N PRO A 92 3.62 0.64 19.70
CA PRO A 92 2.67 1.76 19.63
C PRO A 92 3.15 2.99 18.83
N GLN A 93 4.45 3.09 18.54
CA GLN A 93 5.06 4.13 17.70
C GLN A 93 5.03 3.79 16.19
N GLU A 94 4.76 2.53 15.82
CA GLU A 94 4.60 2.07 14.45
C GLU A 94 3.12 2.12 14.05
N MET A 95 2.67 3.28 13.59
CA MET A 95 1.36 3.39 12.93
C MET A 95 1.37 2.60 11.64
N THR A 96 0.53 1.56 11.51
CA THR A 96 0.40 0.89 10.23
C THR A 96 -0.69 1.54 9.40
N VAL A 97 -0.27 2.01 8.23
CA VAL A 97 -1.15 2.50 7.18
C VAL A 97 -1.10 1.54 6.00
N ILE A 98 -2.22 1.37 5.32
CA ILE A 98 -2.26 0.69 4.02
C ILE A 98 -2.42 1.76 2.97
N ASN A 99 -1.46 1.82 2.05
CA ASN A 99 -1.46 2.75 0.94
C ASN A 99 -1.88 2.04 -0.34
N ARG A 100 -2.40 2.80 -1.30
CA ARG A 100 -2.62 2.37 -2.67
C ARG A 100 -2.28 3.47 -3.68
N ALA A 101 -1.81 3.07 -4.84
CA ALA A 101 -1.64 3.95 -6.00
C ALA A 101 -2.15 3.25 -7.27
N GLY A 102 -2.64 4.02 -8.23
CA GLY A 102 -3.01 3.50 -9.54
C GLY A 102 -1.78 2.91 -10.24
N THR A 103 -1.94 1.74 -10.85
CA THR A 103 -0.87 1.05 -11.59
C THR A 103 -0.38 1.85 -12.80
N VAL A 104 -1.28 2.57 -13.49
CA VAL A 104 -0.94 3.49 -14.59
C VAL A 104 -0.14 4.71 -14.11
N ALA A 105 -0.50 5.26 -12.95
CA ALA A 105 0.21 6.41 -12.36
C ALA A 105 1.67 6.09 -11.96
N LEU A 106 2.00 4.81 -11.77
CA LEU A 106 3.37 4.35 -11.54
C LEU A 106 4.16 4.14 -12.84
N ILE A 107 3.49 3.82 -13.96
CA ILE A 107 4.11 3.61 -15.27
C ILE A 107 4.51 4.94 -15.92
N ASP A 108 3.67 5.97 -15.83
CA ASP A 108 3.87 7.29 -16.45
C ASP A 108 5.07 8.09 -15.92
N ARG A 109 5.76 7.56 -14.89
CA ARG A 109 6.99 8.14 -14.34
C ARG A 109 8.25 7.47 -14.85
N VAL A 110 8.22 6.17 -15.11
CA VAL A 110 9.36 5.44 -15.72
C VAL A 110 9.65 5.99 -17.13
N GLY A 111 8.61 6.46 -17.83
CA GLY A 111 8.74 7.01 -19.19
C GLY A 111 9.16 8.49 -19.28
N ARG A 112 9.09 9.28 -18.19
CA ARG A 112 9.39 10.72 -18.25
C ARG A 112 10.81 11.10 -17.86
N ASP A 113 11.52 10.24 -17.14
CA ASP A 113 12.90 10.50 -16.69
C ASP A 113 13.97 9.98 -17.68
N THR A 114 13.58 9.57 -18.90
CA THR A 114 14.49 9.05 -19.94
C THR A 114 14.69 9.99 -21.14
N VAL A 115 14.16 11.23 -21.08
CA VAL A 115 14.41 12.26 -22.10
C VAL A 115 14.89 13.56 -21.43
N SER A 116 16.20 13.66 -21.23
CA SER A 116 16.96 14.92 -21.15
C SER A 116 18.41 14.64 -21.52
#